data_AF-A0A955B4W4-F1
#
_entry.id   AF-A0A955B4W4-F1
#
_cell.length_a   1.000
_cell.length_b   1.000
_cell.length_c   1.000
_cell.angle_alpha   90.00
_cell.angle_beta   90.00
_cell.angle_gamma   90.00
#
_symmetry.space_group_name_H-M   'P 1'
#
loop_
_entity.id
_entity.type
_entity.pdbx_description
1 polymer ?
#
loop_
_entity_poly.entity_id
_entity_poly.type
_entity_poly.pdbx_seq_one_letter_code
_entity_poly.pdbx_strand_id
1 'polypeptide(L)'
;SQGGTVVSNGNGTFTYTPALNFNGSDSFTYDVSDGNGGTDTATVTITVSPVNDAPVANNNNASTTENMLLTTGNVLLNDTDVDGDILFVSGFDSVSAQGGTVVSNGNGTFNFTPALNFIGTDSFTYDVSDGNGGTDTGTVTIVVNGSSSTLTVNAGTDVTTTLFAWQSLMLDGSVSGQVGSLATAWSVVSGPGTVYFEDIADATSNIVFGAEGQFVLRYTATDSLGTTFDDVVITVDQPTVQISPTGDSITQADIYHQSYRRPLWFKLQTGGYDVDFVGSQQLNHNGPNPYSDFDLDHEGWWGLRAPGVGNRLITGLQLYTPDVVLLHIGHNDLRIDDVLENTLNSTAKLIAQYRADNPNVVILLAQLIPSTKSPRDVRIPPYNALIPGFAASQTTLASPVIVVDHFTGYDGAADNYDGVHPNSTTGEYKMAQAWYDALVDLFDPSDIYSFSSSPPTAAKPVTKPSDVATFVDGAAPSTELAEPNDSTETATFATFALQKRAAWLGDPAVQPDRLAKRNERQASNHELDPELVDAFLELELDHTRPFIS
;
A
#
# COMPACT_ATOMS: atom_id res chain seq x y z
N SER A 1 27.85 69.74 31.85
CA SER A 1 28.50 68.84 30.88
C SER A 1 28.06 67.40 31.14
N GLN A 2 27.86 66.62 30.09
CA GLN A 2 27.53 65.19 30.10
C GLN A 2 28.77 64.32 30.37
N GLY A 3 29.58 64.71 31.36
CA GLY A 3 30.86 64.06 31.69
C GLY A 3 32.07 64.56 30.90
N GLY A 4 31.86 65.40 29.87
CA GLY A 4 32.95 66.10 29.18
C GLY A 4 33.63 67.15 30.07
N THR A 5 34.90 67.43 29.79
CA THR A 5 35.71 68.41 30.53
C THR A 5 35.92 69.69 29.72
N VAL A 6 35.73 70.85 30.34
CA VAL A 6 35.91 72.18 29.73
C VAL A 6 37.01 72.95 30.44
N VAL A 7 37.89 73.60 29.68
CA VAL A 7 38.98 74.43 30.20
C VAL A 7 38.95 75.80 29.51
N SER A 8 38.92 76.90 30.28
CA SER A 8 39.00 78.28 29.74
C SER A 8 40.45 78.69 29.47
N ASN A 9 40.69 79.33 28.31
CA ASN A 9 42.03 79.78 27.91
C ASN A 9 42.29 81.26 28.25
N GLY A 10 41.35 81.96 28.91
CA GLY A 10 41.52 83.31 29.46
C GLY A 10 41.48 84.48 28.48
N ASN A 11 41.46 84.22 27.17
CA ASN A 11 41.35 85.24 26.11
C ASN A 11 40.00 85.22 25.39
N GLY A 12 39.00 84.59 26.02
CA GLY A 12 37.68 84.36 25.43
C GLY A 12 37.58 83.08 24.58
N THR A 13 38.59 82.20 24.57
CA THR A 13 38.52 80.85 23.96
C THR A 13 38.52 79.73 25.02
N PHE A 14 38.15 78.50 24.64
CA PHE A 14 38.10 77.33 25.53
C PHE A 14 38.50 76.02 24.81
N THR A 15 38.81 74.97 25.57
CA THR A 15 39.07 73.59 25.11
C THR A 15 38.04 72.64 25.73
N TYR A 16 37.52 71.69 24.95
CA TYR A 16 36.59 70.66 25.41
C TYR A 16 37.05 69.26 25.03
N THR A 17 36.95 68.31 25.96
CA THR A 17 37.22 66.87 25.72
C THR A 17 35.98 66.05 26.10
N PRO A 18 35.37 65.32 25.16
CA PRO A 18 34.21 64.46 25.45
C PRO A 18 34.59 63.22 26.28
N ALA A 19 33.60 62.58 26.91
CA ALA A 19 33.78 61.28 27.53
C ALA A 19 34.04 60.18 26.47
N LEU A 20 34.69 59.07 26.84
CA LEU A 20 34.90 57.94 25.94
C LEU A 20 33.55 57.40 25.44
N ASN A 21 33.45 57.18 24.12
CA ASN A 21 32.26 56.71 23.41
C ASN A 21 31.02 57.62 23.55
N PHE A 22 31.23 58.90 23.91
CA PHE A 22 30.15 59.89 23.96
C PHE A 22 30.05 60.67 22.64
N ASN A 23 28.86 60.66 22.06
CA ASN A 23 28.44 61.52 20.96
C ASN A 23 27.12 62.24 21.31
N GLY A 24 26.91 63.43 20.73
CA GLY A 24 25.69 64.22 20.95
C GLY A 24 25.95 65.63 21.45
N SER A 25 24.88 66.27 21.94
CA SER A 25 24.94 67.65 22.42
C SER A 25 25.39 67.69 23.87
N ASP A 26 26.38 68.54 24.15
CA ASP A 26 26.72 68.94 25.50
C ASP A 26 26.68 70.47 25.62
N SER A 27 26.58 70.98 26.83
CA SER A 27 26.64 72.41 27.08
C SER A 27 27.33 72.76 28.38
N PHE A 28 27.84 73.98 28.40
CA PHE A 28 28.33 74.64 29.59
C PHE A 28 28.00 76.13 29.51
N THR A 29 27.87 76.77 30.66
CA THR A 29 27.59 78.21 30.76
C THR A 29 28.85 78.98 31.11
N TYR A 30 28.89 80.25 30.72
CA TYR A 30 29.91 81.21 31.13
C TYR A 30 29.26 82.58 31.33
N ASP A 31 29.85 83.40 32.19
CA ASP A 31 29.34 84.75 32.45
C ASP A 31 30.17 85.79 31.69
N VAL A 32 29.49 86.83 31.20
CA VAL A 32 30.10 88.04 30.62
C VAL A 32 29.75 89.24 31.49
N SER A 33 30.67 90.20 31.61
CA SER A 33 30.49 91.41 32.42
C SER A 33 30.87 92.66 31.64
N ASP A 34 30.14 93.76 31.89
CA ASP A 34 30.49 95.09 31.36
C ASP A 34 31.60 95.79 32.18
N GLY A 35 32.09 95.14 33.23
CA GLY A 35 33.15 95.62 34.10
C GLY A 35 32.73 96.75 35.05
N ASN A 36 31.46 97.16 35.04
CA ASN A 36 30.93 98.26 35.85
C ASN A 36 29.75 97.82 36.73
N GLY A 37 29.65 96.51 36.97
CA GLY A 37 28.69 95.90 37.87
C GLY A 37 27.53 95.20 37.17
N GLY A 38 27.42 95.30 35.84
CA GLY A 38 26.50 94.49 35.04
C GLY A 38 27.13 93.16 34.63
N THR A 39 26.36 92.06 34.73
CA THR A 39 26.75 90.73 34.25
C THR A 39 25.58 90.05 33.56
N ASP A 40 25.89 89.19 32.60
CA ASP A 40 24.94 88.32 31.93
C ASP A 40 25.54 86.91 31.74
N THR A 41 24.71 85.88 31.69
CA THR A 41 25.15 84.49 31.53
C THR A 41 24.83 84.00 30.13
N ALA A 42 25.82 83.45 29.45
CA ALA A 42 25.68 82.84 28.13
C ALA A 42 25.95 81.33 28.19
N THR A 43 25.31 80.59 27.28
CA THR A 43 25.48 79.14 27.14
C THR A 43 26.25 78.84 25.87
N VAL A 44 27.29 78.01 25.98
CA VAL A 44 27.93 77.35 24.85
C VAL A 44 27.34 75.96 24.70
N THR A 45 26.92 75.64 23.49
CA THR A 45 26.48 74.30 23.11
C THR A 45 27.54 73.69 22.20
N ILE A 46 27.98 72.48 22.50
CA ILE A 46 28.93 71.69 21.74
C ILE A 46 28.19 70.48 21.16
N THR A 47 28.51 70.13 19.92
CA THR A 47 28.05 68.88 19.32
C THR A 47 29.25 68.00 19.03
N VAL A 48 29.29 66.82 19.65
CA VAL A 48 30.31 65.80 19.43
C VAL A 48 29.82 64.86 18.34
N SER A 49 30.56 64.77 17.23
CA SER A 49 30.23 63.87 16.13
C SER A 49 30.51 62.42 16.52
N PRO A 50 29.62 61.48 16.14
CA PRO A 50 29.88 60.05 16.35
C PRO A 50 31.07 59.57 15.52
N VAL A 51 31.82 58.60 16.06
CA VAL A 51 32.86 57.83 15.37
C VAL A 51 32.56 56.38 15.67
N ASN A 52 32.54 55.54 14.63
CA ASN A 52 32.19 54.13 14.75
C ASN A 52 33.23 53.34 15.56
N ASP A 53 32.78 52.67 16.61
CA ASP A 53 33.51 51.66 17.37
C ASP A 53 33.28 50.27 16.74
N ALA A 54 34.30 49.41 16.77
CA ALA A 54 34.18 48.05 16.23
C ALA A 54 33.40 47.13 17.18
N PRO A 55 32.73 46.08 16.65
CA PRO A 55 32.04 45.11 17.48
C PRO A 55 33.01 44.27 18.32
N VAL A 56 32.48 43.57 19.33
CA VAL A 56 33.19 42.61 20.16
C VAL A 56 32.54 41.24 20.01
N ALA A 57 33.28 40.28 19.43
CA ALA A 57 32.86 38.90 19.28
C ALA A 57 33.17 38.10 20.54
N ASN A 58 32.18 37.39 21.09
CA ASN A 58 32.34 36.57 22.28
C ASN A 58 32.24 35.07 21.93
N ASN A 59 33.17 34.26 22.43
CA ASN A 59 33.21 32.83 22.13
C ASN A 59 31.91 32.10 22.52
N ASN A 60 31.51 31.13 21.70
CA ASN A 60 30.30 30.34 21.89
C ASN A 60 30.64 28.89 22.24
N ASN A 61 29.73 28.24 22.97
CA ASN A 61 29.79 26.82 23.25
C ASN A 61 28.49 26.17 22.78
N ALA A 62 28.60 25.00 22.16
CA ALA A 62 27.48 24.15 21.81
C ALA A 62 27.80 22.67 22.07
N SER A 63 26.78 21.83 21.97
CA SER A 63 26.95 20.39 22.01
C SER A 63 26.00 19.71 21.05
N THR A 64 26.43 18.60 20.48
CA THR A 64 25.59 17.71 19.68
C THR A 64 25.92 16.25 20.00
N THR A 65 25.17 15.34 19.45
CA THR A 65 25.48 13.91 19.47
C THR A 65 26.22 13.51 18.20
N GLU A 66 27.00 12.43 18.26
CA GLU A 66 27.71 11.92 17.09
C GLU A 66 26.75 11.69 15.92
N ASN A 67 27.23 11.99 14.71
CA ASN A 67 26.48 11.84 13.46
C ASN A 67 25.14 12.62 13.37
N MET A 68 24.85 13.51 14.32
CA MET A 68 23.63 14.32 14.33
C MET A 68 23.91 15.77 13.96
N LEU A 69 23.07 16.31 13.08
CA LEU A 69 23.09 17.70 12.66
C LEU A 69 22.65 18.63 13.81
N LEU A 70 23.51 19.55 14.20
CA LEU A 70 23.14 20.67 15.06
C LEU A 70 22.58 21.80 14.19
N THR A 71 21.37 22.29 14.47
CA THR A 71 20.70 23.35 13.69
C THR A 71 20.39 24.61 14.51
N THR A 72 20.71 24.62 15.80
CA THR A 72 20.31 25.67 16.75
C THR A 72 21.46 26.62 17.14
N GLY A 73 22.62 26.50 16.50
CA GLY A 73 23.77 27.36 16.79
C GLY A 73 23.51 28.80 16.37
N ASN A 74 23.78 29.76 17.26
CA ASN A 74 23.73 31.20 16.95
C ASN A 74 24.90 31.90 17.65
N VAL A 75 25.72 32.61 16.87
CA VAL A 75 26.92 33.27 17.38
C VAL A 75 26.67 34.69 17.88
N LEU A 76 25.65 35.39 17.35
CA LEU A 76 25.42 36.81 17.63
C LEU A 76 24.77 37.10 18.99
N LEU A 77 24.33 36.09 19.74
CA LEU A 77 23.52 36.28 20.96
C LEU A 77 24.29 36.94 22.11
N ASN A 78 25.61 36.82 22.10
CA ASN A 78 26.51 37.33 23.13
C ASN A 78 27.49 38.36 22.58
N ASP A 79 27.42 38.71 21.31
CA ASP A 79 28.24 39.75 20.70
C ASP A 79 27.68 41.13 21.05
N THR A 80 28.56 42.12 21.16
CA THR A 80 28.18 43.47 21.59
C THR A 80 28.82 44.53 20.74
N ASP A 81 28.14 45.66 20.62
CA ASP A 81 28.64 46.86 19.97
C ASP A 81 28.42 48.06 20.88
N VAL A 82 29.41 48.95 20.93
CA VAL A 82 29.38 50.12 21.82
C VAL A 82 28.40 51.18 21.32
N ASP A 83 28.33 51.39 20.00
CA ASP A 83 27.41 52.32 19.36
C ASP A 83 25.97 51.76 19.32
N GLY A 84 25.83 50.46 19.56
CA GLY A 84 24.55 49.74 19.55
C GLY A 84 24.10 49.38 18.13
N ASP A 85 25.06 49.28 17.20
CA ASP A 85 24.80 48.92 15.83
C ASP A 85 24.30 47.47 15.70
N ILE A 86 23.55 47.22 14.61
CA ILE A 86 23.05 45.88 14.31
C ILE A 86 24.21 45.04 13.78
N LEU A 87 24.54 43.97 14.50
CA LEU A 87 25.61 43.06 14.12
C LEU A 87 25.16 42.02 13.10
N PHE A 88 26.05 41.69 12.18
CA PHE A 88 25.89 40.58 11.23
C PHE A 88 27.17 39.77 11.13
N VAL A 89 27.00 38.49 10.80
CA VAL A 89 28.14 37.59 10.53
C VAL A 89 28.60 37.77 9.09
N SER A 90 29.87 38.14 8.90
CA SER A 90 30.50 38.30 7.59
C SER A 90 31.14 37.00 7.06
N GLY A 91 31.37 36.01 7.92
CA GLY A 91 31.98 34.74 7.50
C GLY A 91 31.94 33.63 8.55
N PHE A 92 31.98 32.39 8.07
CA PHE A 92 32.21 31.17 8.84
C PHE A 92 33.30 30.35 8.15
N ASP A 93 34.11 29.63 8.94
CA ASP A 93 34.83 28.47 8.40
C ASP A 93 33.81 27.44 7.90
N SER A 94 34.02 26.88 6.70
CA SER A 94 33.12 25.85 6.13
C SER A 94 33.43 24.44 6.63
N VAL A 95 34.60 24.24 7.25
CA VAL A 95 35.08 22.98 7.80
C VAL A 95 35.67 23.24 9.18
N SER A 96 35.28 22.44 10.17
CA SER A 96 35.80 22.55 11.54
C SER A 96 37.20 21.95 11.69
N ALA A 97 37.84 22.21 12.83
CA ALA A 97 39.17 21.72 13.15
C ALA A 97 39.29 20.18 13.04
N GLN A 98 38.22 19.46 13.37
CA GLN A 98 38.18 17.99 13.33
C GLN A 98 37.47 17.42 12.09
N GLY A 99 37.24 18.25 11.06
CA GLY A 99 36.74 17.81 9.75
C GLY A 99 35.22 17.68 9.64
N GLY A 100 34.45 18.24 10.58
CA GLY A 100 33.02 18.43 10.44
C GLY A 100 32.67 19.54 9.45
N THR A 101 31.43 19.56 8.96
CA THR A 101 30.95 20.58 8.02
C THR A 101 30.13 21.65 8.74
N VAL A 102 30.40 22.91 8.41
CA VAL A 102 29.71 24.08 8.96
C VAL A 102 29.02 24.81 7.82
N VAL A 103 27.73 25.07 7.97
CA VAL A 103 26.91 25.76 6.96
C VAL A 103 26.26 26.97 7.61
N SER A 104 26.54 28.16 7.08
CA SER A 104 25.89 29.40 7.50
C SER A 104 24.44 29.45 7.01
N ASN A 105 23.52 29.88 7.88
CA ASN A 105 22.13 30.16 7.52
C ASN A 105 21.91 31.64 7.14
N GLY A 106 22.97 32.46 7.13
CA GLY A 106 22.94 33.85 6.68
C GLY A 106 22.36 34.88 7.67
N ASN A 107 21.91 34.46 8.85
CA ASN A 107 21.33 35.33 9.89
C ASN A 107 22.07 35.24 11.24
N GLY A 108 23.33 34.81 11.21
CA GLY A 108 24.13 34.53 12.42
C GLY A 108 23.90 33.15 13.03
N THR A 109 22.91 32.38 12.55
CA THR A 109 22.78 30.97 12.89
C THR A 109 23.59 30.08 11.95
N PHE A 110 23.95 28.89 12.43
CA PHE A 110 24.71 27.90 11.67
C PHE A 110 24.18 26.49 11.88
N ASN A 111 24.38 25.65 10.87
CA ASN A 111 24.23 24.22 10.97
C ASN A 111 25.61 23.57 11.04
N PHE A 112 25.77 22.56 11.89
CA PHE A 112 27.03 21.82 12.04
C PHE A 112 26.79 20.31 11.99
N THR A 113 27.53 19.62 11.12
CA THR A 113 27.57 18.15 11.07
C THR A 113 28.96 17.68 11.52
N PRO A 114 29.08 16.91 12.62
CA PRO A 114 30.35 16.31 13.02
C PRO A 114 30.95 15.45 11.90
N ALA A 115 32.28 15.28 11.90
CA ALA A 115 32.91 14.25 11.08
C ALA A 115 32.36 12.86 11.46
N LEU A 116 32.28 11.95 10.47
CA LEU A 116 31.70 10.63 10.67
C LEU A 116 32.39 9.89 11.83
N ASN A 117 31.59 9.43 12.80
CA ASN A 117 32.03 8.70 14.00
C ASN A 117 33.00 9.47 14.92
N PHE A 118 33.05 10.80 14.82
CA PHE A 118 33.85 11.62 15.71
C PHE A 118 33.15 11.82 17.07
N ILE A 119 33.87 11.52 18.16
CA ILE A 119 33.47 11.81 19.54
C ILE A 119 34.57 12.65 20.18
N GLY A 120 34.19 13.72 20.88
CA GLY A 120 35.13 14.62 21.54
C GLY A 120 34.81 16.09 21.27
N THR A 121 35.80 16.95 21.46
CA THR A 121 35.65 18.40 21.26
C THR A 121 36.12 18.80 19.86
N ASP A 122 35.34 19.64 19.19
CA ASP A 122 35.62 20.25 17.89
C ASP A 122 35.43 21.78 17.95
N SER A 123 35.93 22.52 16.97
CA SER A 123 35.82 23.98 16.94
C SER A 123 35.92 24.59 15.53
N PHE A 124 35.35 25.78 15.34
CA PHE A 124 35.51 26.62 14.14
C PHE A 124 35.41 28.11 14.50
N THR A 125 35.79 29.00 13.59
CA THR A 125 35.73 30.47 13.79
C THR A 125 34.68 31.16 12.91
N TYR A 126 34.26 32.35 13.34
CA TYR A 126 33.35 33.23 12.60
C TYR A 126 33.78 34.70 12.73
N ASP A 127 33.42 35.52 11.75
CA ASP A 127 33.68 36.97 11.75
C ASP A 127 32.37 37.75 11.90
N VAL A 128 32.34 38.72 12.81
CA VAL A 128 31.20 39.65 13.03
C VAL A 128 31.56 41.04 12.53
N SER A 129 30.56 41.78 12.03
CA SER A 129 30.70 43.17 11.57
C SER A 129 29.50 44.02 11.96
N ASP A 130 29.75 45.32 12.13
CA ASP A 130 28.76 46.36 12.45
C ASP A 130 28.12 47.02 11.22
N GLY A 131 28.64 46.80 10.01
CA GLY A 131 28.13 47.44 8.77
C GLY A 131 28.67 48.82 8.48
N ASN A 132 29.44 49.36 9.42
CA ASN A 132 30.04 50.68 9.37
C ASN A 132 31.57 50.61 9.25
N GLY A 133 32.11 49.40 9.18
CA GLY A 133 33.51 49.10 8.83
C GLY A 133 34.31 48.48 9.95
N GLY A 134 33.71 48.25 11.13
CA GLY A 134 34.29 47.48 12.21
C GLY A 134 34.01 45.98 12.05
N THR A 135 34.99 45.17 12.46
CA THR A 135 34.90 43.70 12.44
C THR A 135 35.66 43.09 13.62
N ASP A 136 35.22 41.93 14.10
CA ASP A 136 35.94 41.10 15.08
C ASP A 136 35.72 39.60 14.81
N THR A 137 36.52 38.72 15.41
CA THR A 137 36.49 37.26 15.16
C THR A 137 36.23 36.49 16.46
N GLY A 138 35.24 35.60 16.45
CA GLY A 138 34.89 34.71 17.57
C GLY A 138 35.16 33.23 17.27
N THR A 139 35.23 32.41 18.33
CA THR A 139 35.39 30.94 18.22
C THR A 139 34.15 30.22 18.76
N VAL A 140 33.69 29.19 18.04
CA VAL A 140 32.68 28.24 18.50
C VAL A 140 33.35 26.94 18.91
N THR A 141 33.11 26.48 20.13
CA THR A 141 33.53 25.16 20.62
C THR A 141 32.33 24.22 20.70
N ILE A 142 32.44 23.01 20.14
CA ILE A 142 31.37 22.02 20.10
C ILE A 142 31.81 20.74 20.80
N VAL A 143 31.03 20.27 21.77
CA VAL A 143 31.20 18.94 22.37
C VAL A 143 30.31 17.94 21.64
N VAL A 144 30.93 16.95 20.99
CA VAL A 144 30.25 15.82 20.33
C VAL A 144 30.22 14.64 21.29
N ASN A 145 29.05 14.34 21.81
CA ASN A 145 28.83 13.22 22.72
C ASN A 145 28.54 11.94 21.94
N GLY A 146 29.08 10.79 22.38
CA GLY A 146 28.71 9.49 21.82
C GLY A 146 27.23 9.19 22.05
N SER A 147 26.57 8.58 21.07
CA SER A 147 25.18 8.17 21.19
C SER A 147 25.14 6.74 21.71
N SER A 148 24.64 6.51 22.92
CA SER A 148 24.14 5.18 23.29
C SER A 148 22.75 5.03 22.68
N SER A 149 22.64 4.55 21.43
CA SER A 149 21.36 4.14 20.85
C SER A 149 21.11 2.66 21.15
N THR A 150 20.06 2.35 21.90
CA THR A 150 19.51 0.98 21.94
C THR A 150 18.60 0.81 20.73
N LEU A 151 18.93 -0.12 19.84
CA LEU A 151 17.99 -0.61 18.83
C LEU A 151 16.81 -1.26 19.56
N THR A 152 15.63 -0.69 19.41
CA THR A 152 14.38 -1.24 19.94
C THR A 152 13.41 -1.45 18.80
N VAL A 153 13.05 -2.70 18.60
CA VAL A 153 12.05 -3.14 17.64
C VAL A 153 10.76 -3.37 18.42
N ASN A 154 9.64 -2.82 17.95
CA ASN A 154 8.32 -3.23 18.41
C ASN A 154 7.66 -3.94 17.23
N ALA A 155 7.61 -5.27 17.26
CA ALA A 155 6.66 -5.97 16.41
C ALA A 155 5.26 -5.53 16.85
N GLY A 156 4.30 -5.44 15.92
CA GLY A 156 2.92 -5.06 16.25
C GLY A 156 2.36 -5.82 17.47
N THR A 157 1.33 -5.28 18.13
CA THR A 157 0.68 -5.96 19.26
C THR A 157 0.15 -7.33 18.86
N ASP A 158 0.16 -8.30 19.78
CA ASP A 158 -0.50 -9.60 19.59
C ASP A 158 -1.91 -9.41 18.99
N VAL A 159 -2.19 -10.14 17.91
CA VAL A 159 -3.42 -10.00 17.13
C VAL A 159 -4.23 -11.28 17.24
N THR A 160 -5.46 -11.17 17.73
CA THR A 160 -6.49 -12.20 17.51
C THR A 160 -7.39 -11.70 16.40
N THR A 161 -7.47 -12.44 15.30
CA THR A 161 -8.27 -12.05 14.14
C THR A 161 -8.97 -13.24 13.53
N THR A 162 -10.17 -13.00 13.04
CA THR A 162 -10.89 -13.92 12.16
C THR A 162 -10.49 -13.56 10.75
N LEU A 163 -9.75 -14.44 10.08
CA LEU A 163 -9.31 -14.26 8.70
C LEU A 163 -9.60 -15.54 7.95
N PHE A 164 -10.20 -15.39 6.78
CA PHE A 164 -10.22 -16.50 5.83
C PHE A 164 -8.81 -16.73 5.27
N ALA A 165 -8.52 -17.96 4.82
CA ALA A 165 -7.22 -18.34 4.26
C ALA A 165 -6.71 -17.42 3.14
N TRP A 166 -7.61 -16.66 2.50
CA TRP A 166 -7.31 -15.75 1.40
C TRP A 166 -7.28 -14.26 1.78
N GLN A 167 -7.61 -13.93 3.02
CA GLN A 167 -7.50 -12.58 3.53
C GLN A 167 -6.08 -12.33 4.05
N SER A 168 -5.54 -11.17 3.73
CA SER A 168 -4.23 -10.76 4.22
C SER A 168 -4.34 -9.95 5.50
N LEU A 169 -3.44 -10.19 6.44
CA LEU A 169 -3.18 -9.25 7.53
C LEU A 169 -2.01 -8.35 7.15
N MET A 170 -2.13 -7.04 7.35
CA MET A 170 -0.96 -6.15 7.32
C MET A 170 -0.30 -6.16 8.70
N LEU A 171 0.99 -6.47 8.75
CA LEU A 171 1.81 -6.26 9.95
C LEU A 171 2.71 -5.04 9.76
N ASP A 172 2.96 -4.35 10.87
CA ASP A 172 3.86 -3.21 10.95
C ASP A 172 4.95 -3.50 11.99
N GLY A 173 6.18 -3.62 11.51
CA GLY A 173 7.40 -3.76 12.29
C GLY A 173 8.12 -2.43 12.48
N SER A 174 7.41 -1.37 12.90
CA SER A 174 8.05 -0.06 13.06
C SER A 174 9.25 -0.10 14.05
N VAL A 175 10.38 0.48 13.63
CA VAL A 175 11.59 0.60 14.46
C VAL A 175 11.74 2.04 14.91
N SER A 176 11.80 2.26 16.22
CA SER A 176 11.92 3.60 16.82
C SER A 176 13.35 3.89 17.25
N GLY A 177 13.78 5.15 17.07
CA GLY A 177 15.00 5.68 17.69
C GLY A 177 16.33 5.35 17.00
N GLN A 178 16.33 5.17 15.67
CA GLN A 178 17.53 4.78 14.92
C GLN A 178 17.98 5.79 13.85
N VAL A 179 19.29 5.78 13.56
CA VAL A 179 19.96 6.60 12.55
C VAL A 179 20.85 5.70 11.69
N GLY A 180 20.45 5.40 10.44
CA GLY A 180 21.24 4.58 9.51
C GLY A 180 20.40 3.74 8.53
N SER A 181 21.08 3.00 7.64
CA SER A 181 20.43 1.98 6.78
C SER A 181 20.09 0.75 7.61
N LEU A 182 18.84 0.28 7.51
CA LEU A 182 18.29 -0.81 8.30
C LEU A 182 17.97 -1.99 7.38
N ALA A 183 18.47 -3.17 7.72
CA ALA A 183 18.03 -4.43 7.12
C ALA A 183 16.96 -5.06 8.01
N THR A 184 15.77 -5.29 7.46
CA THR A 184 14.62 -5.83 8.18
C THR A 184 14.20 -7.17 7.63
N ALA A 185 13.67 -8.05 8.48
CA ALA A 185 13.20 -9.36 8.05
C ALA A 185 12.07 -9.89 8.93
N TRP A 186 11.01 -10.38 8.31
CA TRP A 186 10.00 -11.23 8.96
C TRP A 186 10.40 -12.71 8.91
N SER A 187 9.95 -13.51 9.86
CA SER A 187 10.11 -14.96 9.82
C SER A 187 9.05 -15.67 10.67
N VAL A 188 8.75 -16.93 10.35
CA VAL A 188 7.86 -17.76 11.16
C VAL A 188 8.69 -18.48 12.23
N VAL A 189 8.35 -18.27 13.50
CA VAL A 189 8.96 -18.97 14.63
C VAL A 189 8.24 -20.30 14.86
N SER A 190 6.91 -20.29 14.87
CA SER A 190 6.08 -21.48 15.03
C SER A 190 4.65 -21.27 14.51
N GLY A 191 3.97 -22.36 14.14
CA GLY A 191 2.55 -22.35 13.77
C GLY A 191 2.12 -23.67 13.12
N PRO A 192 0.80 -23.93 13.00
CA PRO A 192 0.25 -25.18 12.47
C PRO A 192 0.28 -25.29 10.93
N GLY A 193 0.64 -24.23 10.20
CA GLY A 193 0.66 -24.21 8.75
C GLY A 193 1.68 -23.25 8.15
N THR A 194 1.60 -23.05 6.83
CA THR A 194 2.48 -22.12 6.10
C THR A 194 1.99 -20.68 6.28
N VAL A 195 2.93 -19.74 6.40
CA VAL A 195 2.66 -18.30 6.34
C VAL A 195 3.37 -17.75 5.11
N TYR A 196 2.61 -17.06 4.25
CA TYR A 196 3.13 -16.41 3.06
C TYR A 196 3.30 -14.93 3.35
N PHE A 197 4.50 -14.40 3.12
CA PHE A 197 4.82 -12.97 3.22
C PHE A 197 4.86 -12.38 1.81
N GLU A 198 4.24 -11.23 1.62
CA GLU A 198 4.35 -10.48 0.37
C GLU A 198 5.79 -10.00 0.13
N ASP A 199 6.41 -9.42 1.15
CA ASP A 199 7.84 -9.14 1.17
C ASP A 199 8.40 -9.40 2.57
N ILE A 200 9.28 -10.39 2.65
CA ILE A 200 9.90 -10.76 3.91
C ILE A 200 10.88 -9.69 4.40
N ALA A 201 11.42 -8.86 3.50
CA ALA A 201 12.43 -7.86 3.80
C ALA A 201 11.85 -6.50 4.19
N ASP A 202 10.55 -6.25 3.93
CA ASP A 202 9.91 -4.97 4.24
C ASP A 202 9.44 -4.91 5.71
N ALA A 203 9.50 -3.72 6.30
CA ALA A 203 9.01 -3.47 7.65
C ALA A 203 7.49 -3.66 7.75
N THR A 204 6.78 -3.35 6.66
CA THR A 204 5.35 -3.65 6.52
C THR A 204 5.15 -4.74 5.48
N SER A 205 4.49 -5.84 5.86
CA SER A 205 4.17 -6.92 4.92
C SER A 205 2.72 -7.35 5.06
N ASN A 206 2.03 -7.54 3.94
CA ASN A 206 0.84 -8.38 3.92
C ASN A 206 1.25 -9.82 4.16
N ILE A 207 0.50 -10.52 4.99
CA ILE A 207 0.72 -11.94 5.27
C ILE A 207 -0.56 -12.72 5.11
N VAL A 208 -0.43 -13.95 4.64
CA VAL A 208 -1.53 -14.88 4.42
C VAL A 208 -1.25 -16.19 5.15
N PHE A 209 -2.25 -16.73 5.83
CA PHE A 209 -2.14 -17.91 6.67
C PHE A 209 -2.80 -19.11 6.01
N GLY A 210 -2.06 -20.21 5.88
CA GLY A 210 -2.56 -21.45 5.28
C GLY A 210 -3.31 -22.38 6.23
N ALA A 211 -3.46 -22.03 7.51
CA ALA A 211 -4.19 -22.83 8.49
C ALA A 211 -4.75 -21.97 9.63
N GLU A 212 -5.79 -22.47 10.29
CA GLU A 212 -6.24 -21.94 11.58
C GLU A 212 -5.22 -22.22 12.69
N GLY A 213 -5.28 -21.41 13.74
CA GLY A 213 -4.51 -21.60 14.96
C GLY A 213 -3.52 -20.47 15.22
N GLN A 214 -2.63 -20.72 16.18
CA GLN A 214 -1.73 -19.71 16.69
C GLN A 214 -0.36 -19.77 16.00
N PHE A 215 0.05 -18.64 15.45
CA PHE A 215 1.35 -18.41 14.84
C PHE A 215 2.17 -17.47 15.72
N VAL A 216 3.47 -17.69 15.78
CA VAL A 216 4.44 -16.76 16.35
C VAL A 216 5.33 -16.30 15.21
N LEU A 217 5.25 -15.02 14.88
CA LEU A 217 6.06 -14.40 13.84
C LEU A 217 7.11 -13.51 14.49
N ARG A 218 8.33 -13.53 13.94
CA ARG A 218 9.44 -12.71 14.41
C ARG A 218 9.75 -11.63 13.40
N TYR A 219 9.83 -10.41 13.88
CA TYR A 219 10.42 -9.31 13.14
C TYR A 219 11.82 -9.03 13.65
N THR A 220 12.79 -9.01 12.73
CA THR A 220 14.21 -8.80 13.00
C THR A 220 14.66 -7.52 12.32
N ALA A 221 15.41 -6.68 13.04
CA ALA A 221 16.04 -5.49 12.49
C ALA A 221 17.54 -5.53 12.77
N THR A 222 18.34 -5.19 11.76
CA THR A 222 19.81 -5.18 11.81
C THR A 222 20.35 -3.87 11.26
N ASP A 223 21.27 -3.26 11.99
CA ASP A 223 22.03 -2.08 11.59
C ASP A 223 23.54 -2.34 11.74
N SER A 224 24.36 -1.30 11.63
CA SER A 224 25.82 -1.39 11.82
C SER A 224 26.25 -1.67 13.27
N LEU A 225 25.34 -1.56 14.23
CA LEU A 225 25.58 -1.73 15.66
C LEU A 225 25.15 -3.12 16.17
N GLY A 226 24.25 -3.81 15.47
CA GLY A 226 23.89 -5.19 15.76
C GLY A 226 22.50 -5.59 15.25
N THR A 227 22.00 -6.72 15.75
CA THR A 227 20.68 -7.28 15.41
C THR A 227 19.80 -7.37 16.64
N THR A 228 18.55 -6.92 16.53
CA THR A 228 17.50 -7.12 17.54
C THR A 228 16.25 -7.72 16.91
N PHE A 229 15.41 -8.36 17.72
CA PHE A 229 14.18 -8.96 17.27
C PHE A 229 13.06 -8.77 18.28
N ASP A 230 11.83 -8.87 17.80
CA ASP A 230 10.61 -8.94 18.60
C ASP A 230 9.63 -9.94 17.98
N ASP A 231 8.82 -10.59 18.82
CA ASP A 231 7.89 -11.65 18.41
C ASP A 231 6.44 -11.16 18.58
N VAL A 232 5.59 -11.42 17.57
CA VAL A 232 4.15 -11.19 17.62
C VAL A 232 3.40 -12.51 17.56
N VAL A 233 2.42 -12.68 18.47
CA VAL A 233 1.51 -13.82 18.45
C VAL A 233 0.27 -13.45 17.63
N ILE A 234 -0.04 -14.28 16.64
CA ILE A 234 -1.22 -14.12 15.79
C ILE A 234 -2.08 -15.35 15.93
N THR A 235 -3.32 -15.17 16.40
CA THR A 235 -4.31 -16.25 16.45
C THR A 235 -5.26 -16.06 15.28
N VAL A 236 -5.23 -17.02 14.36
CA VAL A 236 -6.11 -17.08 13.18
C VAL A 236 -7.26 -18.02 13.47
N ASP A 237 -8.47 -17.49 13.37
CA ASP A 237 -9.70 -18.27 13.36
C ASP A 237 -10.25 -18.28 11.93
N GLN A 238 -10.41 -19.48 11.34
CA GLN A 238 -11.00 -19.65 10.01
C GLN A 238 -12.44 -20.11 10.17
N PRO A 239 -13.42 -19.20 10.06
CA PRO A 239 -14.81 -19.60 10.19
C PRO A 239 -15.24 -20.38 8.95
N THR A 240 -16.24 -21.25 9.14
CA THR A 240 -16.94 -21.91 8.04
C THR A 240 -17.33 -20.87 6.97
N VAL A 241 -16.97 -21.13 5.72
CA VAL A 241 -17.16 -20.17 4.62
C VAL A 241 -18.61 -20.19 4.18
N GLN A 242 -19.34 -19.08 4.35
CA GLN A 242 -20.71 -18.98 3.86
C GLN A 242 -20.71 -18.68 2.36
N ILE A 243 -21.19 -19.63 1.56
CA ILE A 243 -21.29 -19.51 0.11
C ILE A 243 -22.76 -19.39 -0.26
N SER A 244 -23.15 -18.37 -1.03
CA SER A 244 -24.52 -18.24 -1.54
C SER A 244 -24.60 -18.55 -3.03
N PRO A 245 -25.09 -19.76 -3.41
CA PRO A 245 -25.41 -20.06 -4.79
C PRO A 245 -26.60 -19.23 -5.26
N THR A 246 -26.35 -18.25 -6.12
CA THR A 246 -27.35 -17.24 -6.51
C THR A 246 -27.62 -17.28 -8.01
N GLY A 247 -28.89 -17.38 -8.39
CA GLY A 247 -29.23 -17.41 -9.80
C GLY A 247 -30.69 -17.67 -10.10
N ASP A 248 -30.93 -18.22 -11.29
CA ASP A 248 -32.25 -18.58 -11.77
C ASP A 248 -32.51 -20.10 -11.64
N SER A 249 -33.32 -20.67 -12.55
CA SER A 249 -33.66 -22.08 -12.57
C SER A 249 -32.45 -22.99 -12.77
N ILE A 250 -31.33 -22.52 -13.33
CA ILE A 250 -30.12 -23.32 -13.44
C ILE A 250 -29.46 -23.53 -12.06
N THR A 251 -29.54 -22.53 -11.17
CA THR A 251 -29.05 -22.66 -9.79
C THR A 251 -30.05 -23.38 -8.89
N GLN A 252 -31.36 -23.14 -9.06
CA GLN A 252 -32.39 -23.86 -8.30
C GLN A 252 -32.49 -25.34 -8.66
N ALA A 253 -32.33 -25.66 -9.96
CA ALA A 253 -32.63 -26.95 -10.60
C ALA A 253 -34.12 -27.34 -10.63
N ASP A 254 -34.41 -28.44 -11.33
CA ASP A 254 -35.74 -29.05 -11.43
C ASP A 254 -35.94 -30.16 -10.38
N ILE A 255 -37.06 -30.90 -10.46
CA ILE A 255 -37.44 -31.92 -9.46
C ILE A 255 -36.54 -33.17 -9.46
N TYR A 256 -35.70 -33.35 -10.48
CA TYR A 256 -34.89 -34.55 -10.68
C TYR A 256 -33.39 -34.32 -10.50
N HIS A 257 -32.93 -33.07 -10.52
CA HIS A 257 -31.52 -32.73 -10.41
C HIS A 257 -31.29 -31.67 -9.33
N GLN A 258 -30.10 -31.67 -8.71
CA GLN A 258 -29.76 -30.77 -7.60
C GLN A 258 -28.84 -29.63 -8.02
N SER A 259 -28.83 -29.28 -9.31
CA SER A 259 -27.93 -28.29 -9.91
C SER A 259 -26.47 -28.76 -9.82
N TYR A 260 -25.58 -27.92 -10.34
CA TYR A 260 -24.14 -28.01 -10.10
C TYR A 260 -23.78 -27.99 -8.60
N ARG A 261 -24.67 -27.51 -7.73
CA ARG A 261 -24.44 -27.34 -6.28
C ARG A 261 -24.08 -28.66 -5.61
N ARG A 262 -24.74 -29.75 -5.97
CA ARG A 262 -24.49 -31.07 -5.38
C ARG A 262 -23.08 -31.61 -5.71
N PRO A 263 -22.70 -31.78 -6.99
CA PRO A 263 -21.33 -32.22 -7.29
C PRO A 263 -20.26 -31.23 -6.79
N LEU A 264 -20.57 -29.94 -6.71
CA LEU A 264 -19.68 -28.95 -6.09
C LEU A 264 -19.50 -29.20 -4.58
N TRP A 265 -20.59 -29.39 -3.83
CA TRP A 265 -20.56 -29.65 -2.40
C TRP A 265 -19.67 -30.85 -2.06
N PHE A 266 -19.90 -32.00 -2.71
CA PHE A 266 -19.10 -33.19 -2.43
C PHE A 266 -17.62 -33.03 -2.79
N LYS A 267 -17.31 -32.27 -3.86
CA LYS A 267 -15.92 -31.92 -4.19
C LYS A 267 -15.27 -31.05 -3.12
N LEU A 268 -15.99 -30.04 -2.61
CA LEU A 268 -15.49 -29.19 -1.52
C LEU A 268 -15.26 -29.99 -0.23
N GLN A 269 -16.22 -30.85 0.15
CA GLN A 269 -16.12 -31.71 1.33
C GLN A 269 -14.96 -32.72 1.21
N THR A 270 -14.79 -33.34 0.03
CA THR A 270 -13.66 -34.27 -0.23
C THR A 270 -12.32 -33.54 -0.29
N GLY A 271 -12.33 -32.28 -0.72
CA GLY A 271 -11.17 -31.39 -0.65
C GLY A 271 -10.82 -30.91 0.77
N GLY A 272 -11.65 -31.21 1.76
CA GLY A 272 -11.45 -30.81 3.15
C GLY A 272 -11.78 -29.33 3.44
N TYR A 273 -12.58 -28.68 2.58
CA TYR A 273 -12.99 -27.30 2.78
C TYR A 273 -14.21 -27.22 3.69
N ASP A 274 -14.12 -26.42 4.76
CA ASP A 274 -15.25 -26.14 5.67
C ASP A 274 -16.13 -25.02 5.10
N VAL A 275 -17.24 -25.41 4.47
CA VAL A 275 -18.15 -24.52 3.75
C VAL A 275 -19.60 -24.75 4.21
N ASP A 276 -20.39 -23.68 4.21
CA ASP A 276 -21.82 -23.65 4.52
C ASP A 276 -22.53 -22.99 3.34
N PHE A 277 -23.45 -23.70 2.68
CA PHE A 277 -24.28 -23.06 1.67
C PHE A 277 -25.36 -22.26 2.37
N VAL A 278 -25.61 -21.03 1.91
CA VAL A 278 -26.58 -20.13 2.53
C VAL A 278 -27.54 -19.55 1.51
N GLY A 279 -28.81 -19.46 1.89
CA GLY A 279 -29.85 -18.86 1.10
C GLY A 279 -31.24 -19.13 1.67
N SER A 280 -32.23 -18.42 1.14
CA SER A 280 -33.62 -18.53 1.60
C SER A 280 -34.36 -19.75 1.07
N GLN A 281 -33.79 -20.45 0.08
CA GLN A 281 -34.37 -21.65 -0.52
C GLN A 281 -33.64 -22.89 -0.02
N GLN A 282 -34.39 -23.90 0.38
CA GLN A 282 -33.85 -25.20 0.86
C GLN A 282 -34.44 -26.39 0.09
N LEU A 283 -35.22 -26.13 -0.96
CA LEU A 283 -35.97 -27.15 -1.68
C LEU A 283 -35.63 -27.10 -3.17
N ASN A 284 -35.30 -28.27 -3.72
CA ASN A 284 -35.62 -28.53 -5.11
C ASN A 284 -37.12 -28.72 -5.20
N HIS A 285 -37.70 -28.20 -6.27
CA HIS A 285 -39.14 -28.18 -6.49
C HIS A 285 -39.81 -29.54 -6.12
N ASN A 286 -40.70 -29.55 -5.11
CA ASN A 286 -41.60 -30.64 -4.73
C ASN A 286 -41.01 -32.08 -4.59
N GLY A 287 -40.21 -32.37 -3.56
CA GLY A 287 -39.94 -33.76 -3.13
C GLY A 287 -39.03 -33.88 -1.90
N PRO A 288 -39.11 -34.98 -1.12
CA PRO A 288 -38.20 -35.22 0.00
C PRO A 288 -36.77 -35.46 -0.51
N ASN A 289 -35.79 -34.88 0.20
CA ASN A 289 -34.36 -35.00 -0.08
C ASN A 289 -33.91 -36.47 -0.01
N PRO A 290 -33.34 -37.06 -1.08
CA PRO A 290 -32.79 -38.42 -1.02
C PRO A 290 -31.41 -38.51 -0.33
N TYR A 291 -30.77 -37.39 0.04
CA TYR A 291 -29.36 -37.35 0.39
C TYR A 291 -29.11 -36.54 1.67
N SER A 292 -28.79 -37.24 2.77
CA SER A 292 -28.70 -36.65 4.12
C SER A 292 -27.54 -35.67 4.33
N ASP A 293 -26.51 -35.72 3.48
CA ASP A 293 -25.21 -35.08 3.74
C ASP A 293 -24.91 -33.90 2.78
N PHE A 294 -25.89 -33.51 1.96
CA PHE A 294 -25.80 -32.36 1.04
C PHE A 294 -26.52 -31.16 1.65
N ASP A 295 -25.82 -30.03 1.73
CA ASP A 295 -26.42 -28.76 2.10
C ASP A 295 -27.31 -28.22 0.97
N LEU A 296 -28.59 -28.06 1.28
CA LEU A 296 -29.62 -27.72 0.29
C LEU A 296 -29.78 -26.22 0.08
N ASP A 297 -29.15 -25.39 0.91
CA ASP A 297 -29.42 -23.96 0.95
C ASP A 297 -28.93 -23.26 -0.33
N HIS A 298 -29.75 -22.36 -0.88
CA HIS A 298 -29.44 -21.58 -2.07
C HIS A 298 -30.33 -20.34 -2.24
N GLU A 299 -29.95 -19.49 -3.19
CA GLU A 299 -30.68 -18.30 -3.61
C GLU A 299 -30.98 -18.32 -5.13
N GLY A 300 -31.12 -19.52 -5.69
CA GLY A 300 -31.67 -19.79 -7.02
C GLY A 300 -33.21 -19.69 -7.09
N TRP A 301 -33.73 -18.99 -8.10
CA TRP A 301 -35.17 -18.79 -8.31
C TRP A 301 -35.65 -19.06 -9.74
N TRP A 302 -36.52 -20.06 -9.91
CA TRP A 302 -37.04 -20.45 -11.22
C TRP A 302 -37.73 -19.28 -11.91
N GLY A 303 -37.25 -18.97 -13.11
CA GLY A 303 -37.96 -18.08 -14.05
C GLY A 303 -37.81 -16.61 -13.69
N LEU A 304 -37.09 -16.31 -12.61
CA LEU A 304 -36.76 -14.94 -12.29
C LEU A 304 -35.63 -14.45 -13.18
N ARG A 305 -35.73 -13.16 -13.50
CA ARG A 305 -34.67 -12.35 -14.11
C ARG A 305 -33.82 -11.71 -13.03
N ALA A 306 -32.67 -11.14 -13.39
CA ALA A 306 -31.80 -10.42 -12.46
C ALA A 306 -32.54 -9.39 -11.56
N PRO A 307 -33.46 -8.54 -12.09
CA PRO A 307 -34.25 -7.63 -11.24
C PRO A 307 -35.19 -8.36 -10.27
N GLY A 308 -35.72 -9.51 -10.67
CA GLY A 308 -36.63 -10.33 -9.86
C GLY A 308 -35.90 -10.96 -8.68
N VAL A 309 -34.70 -11.50 -8.92
CA VAL A 309 -33.82 -12.02 -7.87
C VAL A 309 -33.43 -10.91 -6.90
N GLY A 310 -33.00 -9.74 -7.39
CA GLY A 310 -32.67 -8.60 -6.53
C GLY A 310 -33.84 -8.13 -5.65
N ASN A 311 -35.07 -8.12 -6.18
CA ASN A 311 -36.24 -7.78 -5.35
C ASN A 311 -36.50 -8.82 -4.24
N ARG A 312 -36.19 -10.10 -4.49
CA ARG A 312 -36.31 -11.17 -3.48
C ARG A 312 -35.24 -11.04 -2.42
N LEU A 313 -34.02 -10.69 -2.81
CA LEU A 313 -32.92 -10.38 -1.91
C LEU A 313 -33.32 -9.29 -0.89
N ILE A 314 -33.96 -8.20 -1.34
CA ILE A 314 -34.40 -7.10 -0.44
C ILE A 314 -35.38 -7.58 0.64
N THR A 315 -36.16 -8.63 0.36
CA THR A 315 -37.19 -9.16 1.25
C THR A 315 -36.75 -10.38 2.08
N GLY A 316 -35.59 -10.98 1.80
CA GLY A 316 -35.19 -12.29 2.33
C GLY A 316 -33.76 -12.39 2.91
N LEU A 317 -32.83 -11.48 2.56
CA LEU A 317 -31.44 -11.54 3.03
C LEU A 317 -31.22 -11.08 4.48
N GLN A 318 -32.26 -10.72 5.23
CA GLN A 318 -32.11 -10.35 6.65
C GLN A 318 -31.65 -11.52 7.56
N LEU A 319 -31.33 -12.69 7.03
CA LEU A 319 -30.92 -13.87 7.80
C LEU A 319 -29.46 -14.32 7.57
N TYR A 320 -28.77 -13.90 6.49
CA TYR A 320 -27.43 -14.40 6.15
C TYR A 320 -26.54 -13.31 5.55
N THR A 321 -25.22 -13.41 5.76
CA THR A 321 -24.20 -12.48 5.22
C THR A 321 -23.09 -13.30 4.56
N PRO A 322 -23.28 -13.78 3.31
CA PRO A 322 -22.34 -14.69 2.69
C PRO A 322 -20.95 -14.05 2.49
N ASP A 323 -19.92 -14.86 2.59
CA ASP A 323 -18.53 -14.51 2.30
C ASP A 323 -18.25 -14.59 0.80
N VAL A 324 -18.88 -15.56 0.13
CA VAL A 324 -18.75 -15.79 -1.31
C VAL A 324 -20.13 -15.92 -1.96
N VAL A 325 -20.32 -15.30 -3.13
CA VAL A 325 -21.54 -15.45 -3.94
C VAL A 325 -21.19 -16.11 -5.26
N LEU A 326 -21.82 -17.24 -5.57
CA LEU A 326 -21.74 -17.87 -6.89
C LEU A 326 -22.87 -17.30 -7.75
N LEU A 327 -22.56 -16.31 -8.58
CA LEU A 327 -23.56 -15.57 -9.32
C LEU A 327 -23.69 -16.08 -10.76
N HIS A 328 -24.79 -16.79 -11.03
CA HIS A 328 -25.16 -17.27 -12.37
C HIS A 328 -26.57 -16.79 -12.73
N ILE A 329 -26.64 -15.63 -13.39
CA ILE A 329 -27.89 -14.94 -13.69
C ILE A 329 -27.87 -14.27 -15.08
N GLY A 330 -29.02 -14.30 -15.75
CA GLY A 330 -29.22 -13.58 -17.02
C GLY A 330 -29.84 -14.43 -18.13
N HIS A 331 -29.93 -15.76 -17.98
CA HIS A 331 -30.55 -16.62 -19.00
C HIS A 331 -31.99 -16.19 -19.30
N ASN A 332 -32.79 -15.94 -18.27
CA ASN A 332 -34.18 -15.51 -18.44
C ASN A 332 -34.29 -14.10 -19.03
N ASP A 333 -33.38 -13.19 -18.69
CA ASP A 333 -33.32 -11.83 -19.23
C ASP A 333 -33.10 -11.86 -20.76
N LEU A 334 -32.11 -12.62 -21.19
CA LEU A 334 -31.69 -12.67 -22.60
C LEU A 334 -32.67 -13.44 -23.51
N ARG A 335 -33.42 -14.40 -22.96
CA ARG A 335 -34.38 -15.21 -23.73
C ARG A 335 -35.74 -14.56 -23.96
N ILE A 336 -36.04 -13.44 -23.29
CA ILE A 336 -37.29 -12.67 -23.49
C ILE A 336 -37.06 -11.31 -24.18
N ASP A 337 -35.97 -11.21 -24.95
CA ASP A 337 -35.56 -10.03 -25.73
C ASP A 337 -35.12 -8.79 -24.94
N ASP A 338 -34.64 -8.94 -23.70
CA ASP A 338 -34.02 -7.82 -22.99
C ASP A 338 -32.72 -7.36 -23.69
N VAL A 339 -32.36 -6.09 -23.48
CA VAL A 339 -31.12 -5.50 -23.99
C VAL A 339 -29.96 -5.96 -23.10
N LEU A 340 -28.84 -6.37 -23.70
CA LEU A 340 -27.64 -6.83 -22.98
C LEU A 340 -27.24 -5.90 -21.81
N GLU A 341 -27.34 -4.60 -22.06
CA GLU A 341 -27.05 -3.54 -21.09
C GLU A 341 -27.99 -3.58 -19.88
N ASN A 342 -29.28 -3.89 -20.06
CA ASN A 342 -30.23 -3.99 -18.95
C ASN A 342 -29.92 -5.17 -18.04
N THR A 343 -29.51 -6.31 -18.63
CA THR A 343 -29.08 -7.49 -17.87
C THR A 343 -27.86 -7.15 -17.03
N LEU A 344 -26.82 -6.54 -17.62
CA LEU A 344 -25.61 -6.13 -16.89
C LEU A 344 -25.91 -5.09 -15.80
N ASN A 345 -26.75 -4.10 -16.08
CA ASN A 345 -27.18 -3.09 -15.09
C ASN A 345 -27.94 -3.73 -13.92
N SER A 346 -28.71 -4.79 -14.17
CA SER A 346 -29.44 -5.51 -13.14
C SER A 346 -28.50 -6.38 -12.30
N THR A 347 -27.53 -7.04 -12.95
CA THR A 347 -26.45 -7.77 -12.26
C THR A 347 -25.61 -6.84 -11.38
N ALA A 348 -25.28 -5.63 -11.84
CA ALA A 348 -24.54 -4.65 -11.04
C ALA A 348 -25.30 -4.23 -9.77
N LYS A 349 -26.63 -4.04 -9.87
CA LYS A 349 -27.48 -3.76 -8.70
C LYS A 349 -27.48 -4.91 -7.70
N LEU A 350 -27.47 -6.15 -8.18
CA LEU A 350 -27.39 -7.33 -7.33
C LEU A 350 -26.06 -7.39 -6.56
N ILE A 351 -24.94 -7.16 -7.25
CA ILE A 351 -23.60 -7.07 -6.63
C ILE A 351 -23.57 -5.97 -5.57
N ALA A 352 -24.11 -4.78 -5.89
CA ALA A 352 -24.17 -3.67 -4.94
C ALA A 352 -25.00 -4.01 -3.69
N GLN A 353 -26.02 -4.86 -3.83
CA GLN A 353 -26.83 -5.30 -2.70
C GLN A 353 -26.05 -6.24 -1.78
N TYR A 354 -25.36 -7.26 -2.30
CA TYR A 354 -24.50 -8.12 -1.49
C TYR A 354 -23.42 -7.32 -0.75
N ARG A 355 -22.86 -6.30 -1.39
CA ARG A 355 -21.87 -5.40 -0.78
C ARG A 355 -22.43 -4.50 0.32
N ALA A 356 -23.73 -4.18 0.25
CA ALA A 356 -24.37 -3.40 1.31
C ALA A 356 -24.46 -4.20 2.61
N ASP A 357 -24.65 -5.52 2.51
CA ASP A 357 -24.73 -6.43 3.66
C ASP A 357 -23.34 -6.89 4.12
N ASN A 358 -22.45 -7.24 3.18
CA ASN A 358 -21.04 -7.58 3.44
C ASN A 358 -20.10 -6.82 2.48
N PRO A 359 -19.45 -5.72 2.93
CA PRO A 359 -18.53 -4.94 2.08
C PRO A 359 -17.30 -5.72 1.57
N ASN A 360 -17.00 -6.87 2.17
CA ASN A 360 -15.86 -7.72 1.82
C ASN A 360 -16.26 -8.98 1.03
N VAL A 361 -17.52 -9.09 0.60
CA VAL A 361 -18.02 -10.26 -0.14
C VAL A 361 -17.24 -10.49 -1.43
N VAL A 362 -16.87 -11.74 -1.70
CA VAL A 362 -16.28 -12.16 -2.97
C VAL A 362 -17.38 -12.58 -3.93
N ILE A 363 -17.39 -12.03 -5.14
CA ILE A 363 -18.37 -12.42 -6.17
C ILE A 363 -17.68 -13.27 -7.23
N LEU A 364 -18.10 -14.53 -7.37
CA LEU A 364 -17.74 -15.36 -8.51
C LEU A 364 -18.85 -15.22 -9.57
N LEU A 365 -18.58 -14.48 -10.64
CA LEU A 365 -19.55 -14.18 -11.70
C LEU A 365 -19.37 -15.14 -12.88
N ALA A 366 -20.35 -16.01 -13.11
CA ALA A 366 -20.30 -16.96 -14.20
C ALA A 366 -20.66 -16.32 -15.55
N GLN A 367 -19.91 -16.70 -16.58
CA GLN A 367 -20.41 -16.68 -17.95
C GLN A 367 -21.56 -17.69 -18.07
N LEU A 368 -22.53 -17.38 -18.93
CA LEU A 368 -23.73 -18.20 -19.09
C LEU A 368 -23.46 -19.39 -20.00
N ILE A 369 -23.95 -20.58 -19.62
CA ILE A 369 -23.91 -21.75 -20.49
C ILE A 369 -24.75 -21.50 -21.77
N PRO A 370 -24.23 -21.80 -22.98
CA PRO A 370 -24.98 -21.69 -24.22
C PRO A 370 -25.78 -22.98 -24.47
N SER A 371 -27.05 -22.86 -24.89
CA SER A 371 -27.76 -24.01 -25.45
C SER A 371 -27.51 -24.16 -26.93
N THR A 372 -27.27 -25.39 -27.39
CA THR A 372 -27.26 -25.67 -28.84
C THR A 372 -28.64 -26.03 -29.38
N LYS A 373 -29.63 -26.20 -28.50
CA LYS A 373 -30.98 -26.69 -28.81
C LYS A 373 -32.03 -25.57 -28.82
N SER A 374 -31.70 -24.38 -28.32
CA SER A 374 -32.60 -23.21 -28.23
C SER A 374 -32.16 -22.07 -29.17
N PRO A 375 -32.99 -21.65 -30.14
CA PRO A 375 -32.69 -20.49 -30.98
C PRO A 375 -32.79 -19.15 -30.22
N ARG A 376 -33.24 -19.15 -28.95
CA ARG A 376 -33.33 -17.93 -28.12
C ARG A 376 -32.00 -17.55 -27.47
N ASP A 377 -31.00 -18.41 -27.56
CA ASP A 377 -29.72 -18.25 -26.87
C ASP A 377 -28.68 -17.48 -27.71
N VAL A 378 -29.10 -16.94 -28.86
CA VAL A 378 -28.25 -16.14 -29.76
C VAL A 378 -27.63 -14.90 -29.09
N ARG A 379 -28.18 -14.45 -27.96
CA ARG A 379 -27.68 -13.32 -27.17
C ARG A 379 -26.68 -13.73 -26.08
N ILE A 380 -26.51 -15.02 -25.79
CA ILE A 380 -25.58 -15.51 -24.77
C ILE A 380 -24.11 -15.30 -25.18
N PRO A 381 -23.65 -15.67 -26.39
CA PRO A 381 -22.26 -15.41 -26.79
C PRO A 381 -21.84 -13.92 -26.71
N PRO A 382 -22.63 -12.95 -27.23
CA PRO A 382 -22.26 -11.54 -27.08
C PRO A 382 -22.39 -11.05 -25.63
N TYR A 383 -23.27 -11.60 -24.80
CA TYR A 383 -23.29 -11.32 -23.36
C TYR A 383 -21.99 -11.79 -22.68
N ASN A 384 -21.60 -13.05 -22.90
CA ASN A 384 -20.40 -13.64 -22.31
C ASN A 384 -19.12 -12.91 -22.71
N ALA A 385 -19.05 -12.38 -23.93
CA ALA A 385 -17.92 -11.56 -24.39
C ALA A 385 -17.76 -10.24 -23.58
N LEU A 386 -18.83 -9.73 -22.96
CA LEU A 386 -18.80 -8.53 -22.13
C LEU A 386 -18.45 -8.80 -20.67
N ILE A 387 -18.61 -10.05 -20.20
CA ILE A 387 -18.45 -10.41 -18.78
C ILE A 387 -17.07 -10.09 -18.21
N PRO A 388 -15.94 -10.37 -18.89
CA PRO A 388 -14.62 -9.98 -18.39
C PRO A 388 -14.47 -8.49 -18.11
N GLY A 389 -14.88 -7.64 -19.07
CA GLY A 389 -14.82 -6.18 -18.91
C GLY A 389 -15.80 -5.67 -17.85
N PHE A 390 -16.99 -6.26 -17.78
CA PHE A 390 -17.98 -5.93 -16.76
C PHE A 390 -17.48 -6.28 -15.34
N ALA A 391 -16.97 -7.51 -15.13
CA ALA A 391 -16.43 -7.94 -13.84
C ALA A 391 -15.29 -7.02 -13.38
N ALA A 392 -14.35 -6.69 -14.27
CA ALA A 392 -13.28 -5.75 -13.97
C ALA A 392 -13.82 -4.36 -13.56
N SER A 393 -14.89 -3.88 -14.19
CA SER A 393 -15.53 -2.60 -13.82
C SER A 393 -16.23 -2.63 -12.46
N GLN A 394 -16.60 -3.82 -11.97
CA GLN A 394 -17.29 -3.98 -10.69
C GLN A 394 -16.32 -4.29 -9.55
N THR A 395 -15.15 -4.85 -9.81
CA THR A 395 -14.17 -5.22 -8.79
C THR A 395 -13.73 -4.04 -7.91
N THR A 396 -13.52 -4.32 -6.63
CA THR A 396 -12.76 -3.46 -5.71
C THR A 396 -11.73 -4.30 -4.95
N LEU A 397 -10.78 -3.65 -4.25
CA LEU A 397 -9.81 -4.35 -3.41
C LEU A 397 -10.47 -5.16 -2.29
N ALA A 398 -11.53 -4.62 -1.67
CA ALA A 398 -12.24 -5.25 -0.56
C ALA A 398 -13.24 -6.32 -1.02
N SER A 399 -13.88 -6.13 -2.17
CA SER A 399 -14.89 -7.04 -2.74
C SER A 399 -14.55 -7.33 -4.21
N PRO A 400 -13.73 -8.35 -4.50
CA PRO A 400 -13.38 -8.72 -5.87
C PRO A 400 -14.53 -9.40 -6.61
N VAL A 401 -14.59 -9.18 -7.92
CA VAL A 401 -15.50 -9.88 -8.85
C VAL A 401 -14.67 -10.73 -9.82
N ILE A 402 -14.76 -12.04 -9.70
CA ILE A 402 -13.94 -13.01 -10.43
C ILE A 402 -14.80 -13.73 -11.46
N VAL A 403 -14.37 -13.73 -12.72
CA VAL A 403 -15.11 -14.42 -13.80
C VAL A 403 -14.91 -15.92 -13.73
N VAL A 404 -15.99 -16.67 -13.79
CA VAL A 404 -16.01 -18.14 -13.93
C VAL A 404 -16.48 -18.51 -15.33
N ASP A 405 -15.66 -19.27 -16.05
CA ASP A 405 -15.95 -19.69 -17.43
C ASP A 405 -16.77 -21.00 -17.41
N HIS A 406 -18.06 -20.90 -17.67
CA HIS A 406 -18.93 -22.05 -17.98
C HIS A 406 -19.19 -22.23 -19.48
N PHE A 407 -18.60 -21.37 -20.31
CA PHE A 407 -18.90 -21.28 -21.73
C PHE A 407 -17.94 -22.15 -22.55
N THR A 408 -16.63 -22.06 -22.27
CA THR A 408 -15.61 -22.80 -23.02
C THR A 408 -15.78 -24.30 -22.83
N GLY A 409 -15.84 -25.06 -23.93
CA GLY A 409 -15.99 -26.52 -23.89
C GLY A 409 -17.39 -27.03 -23.46
N TYR A 410 -18.36 -26.14 -23.29
CA TYR A 410 -19.76 -26.50 -23.12
C TYR A 410 -20.41 -26.77 -24.48
N ASP A 411 -21.06 -27.93 -24.65
CA ASP A 411 -21.65 -28.38 -25.91
C ASP A 411 -23.07 -28.93 -25.72
N GLY A 412 -23.75 -29.24 -26.84
CA GLY A 412 -25.13 -29.72 -26.81
C GLY A 412 -25.35 -31.06 -26.11
N ALA A 413 -24.28 -31.82 -25.85
CA ALA A 413 -24.35 -33.07 -25.09
C ALA A 413 -24.43 -32.81 -23.57
N ALA A 414 -24.13 -31.57 -23.13
CA ALA A 414 -24.32 -31.11 -21.76
C ALA A 414 -25.74 -30.56 -21.49
N ASP A 415 -26.54 -30.31 -22.53
CA ASP A 415 -27.92 -29.83 -22.39
C ASP A 415 -28.90 -30.95 -22.03
N ASN A 416 -29.87 -30.65 -21.16
CA ASN A 416 -31.07 -31.44 -20.96
C ASN A 416 -31.99 -31.38 -22.20
N TYR A 417 -33.12 -32.10 -22.17
CA TYR A 417 -34.06 -32.21 -23.28
C TYR A 417 -34.70 -30.88 -23.69
N ASP A 418 -34.82 -29.94 -22.74
CA ASP A 418 -35.45 -28.63 -22.97
C ASP A 418 -34.53 -27.61 -23.62
N GLY A 419 -33.24 -27.93 -23.75
CA GLY A 419 -32.25 -27.03 -24.35
C GLY A 419 -32.07 -25.75 -23.55
N VAL A 420 -32.25 -25.79 -22.23
CA VAL A 420 -32.07 -24.64 -21.35
C VAL A 420 -31.27 -25.02 -20.13
N HIS A 421 -31.63 -26.13 -19.50
CA HIS A 421 -30.98 -26.60 -18.29
C HIS A 421 -29.84 -27.57 -18.65
N PRO A 422 -28.76 -27.60 -17.86
CA PRO A 422 -27.75 -28.64 -17.98
C PRO A 422 -28.36 -30.00 -17.63
N ASN A 423 -27.85 -31.09 -18.22
CA ASN A 423 -28.14 -32.44 -17.76
C ASN A 423 -27.23 -32.84 -16.59
N SER A 424 -27.70 -33.82 -15.82
CA SER A 424 -27.03 -34.32 -14.62
C SER A 424 -25.77 -35.15 -14.89
N THR A 425 -25.60 -35.71 -16.10
CA THR A 425 -24.45 -36.56 -16.42
C THR A 425 -23.20 -35.75 -16.80
N THR A 426 -23.37 -34.62 -17.49
CA THR A 426 -22.26 -33.87 -18.08
C THR A 426 -22.33 -32.38 -17.74
N GLY A 427 -23.48 -31.75 -17.92
CA GLY A 427 -23.61 -30.29 -17.79
C GLY A 427 -23.40 -29.79 -16.37
N GLU A 428 -24.09 -30.41 -15.39
CA GLU A 428 -23.97 -30.01 -13.98
C GLU A 428 -22.56 -30.23 -13.43
N TYR A 429 -21.88 -31.31 -13.84
CA TYR A 429 -20.50 -31.60 -13.44
C TYR A 429 -19.49 -30.61 -14.04
N LYS A 430 -19.65 -30.22 -15.30
CA LYS A 430 -18.78 -29.20 -15.93
C LYS A 430 -18.91 -27.86 -15.20
N MET A 431 -20.13 -27.44 -14.88
CA MET A 431 -20.38 -26.22 -14.10
C MET A 431 -19.79 -26.33 -12.69
N ALA A 432 -20.01 -27.45 -12.01
CA ALA A 432 -19.46 -27.69 -10.67
C ALA A 432 -17.93 -27.66 -10.65
N GLN A 433 -17.27 -28.23 -11.66
CA GLN A 433 -15.82 -28.18 -11.79
C GLN A 433 -15.31 -26.75 -11.95
N ALA A 434 -15.95 -25.95 -12.81
CA ALA A 434 -15.54 -24.57 -13.02
C ALA A 434 -15.71 -23.70 -11.75
N TRP A 435 -16.80 -23.90 -10.99
CA TRP A 435 -16.96 -23.28 -9.68
C TRP A 435 -15.90 -23.74 -8.68
N TYR A 436 -15.65 -25.05 -8.62
CA TYR A 436 -14.64 -25.64 -7.73
C TYR A 436 -13.26 -25.05 -8.01
N ASP A 437 -12.83 -24.99 -9.27
CA ASP A 437 -11.53 -24.43 -9.64
C ASP A 437 -11.39 -22.96 -9.20
N ALA A 438 -12.47 -22.17 -9.36
CA ALA A 438 -12.48 -20.77 -8.93
C ALA A 438 -12.47 -20.60 -7.40
N LEU A 439 -13.16 -21.49 -6.68
CA LEU A 439 -13.17 -21.50 -5.21
C LEU A 439 -11.84 -21.98 -4.63
N VAL A 440 -11.21 -22.99 -5.22
CA VAL A 440 -9.89 -23.47 -4.76
C VAL A 440 -8.80 -22.44 -5.03
N ASP A 441 -8.82 -21.77 -6.20
CA ASP A 441 -7.92 -20.63 -6.46
C ASP A 441 -8.10 -19.50 -5.44
N LEU A 442 -9.31 -19.35 -4.90
CA LEU A 442 -9.58 -18.42 -3.81
C LEU A 442 -9.04 -18.98 -2.49
N PHE A 443 -9.33 -20.23 -2.15
CA PHE A 443 -9.05 -20.84 -0.84
C PHE A 443 -7.57 -21.21 -0.62
N ASP A 444 -6.82 -21.54 -1.68
CA ASP A 444 -5.41 -21.92 -1.61
C ASP A 444 -4.51 -20.95 -2.39
N PRO A 445 -4.02 -19.89 -1.74
CA PRO A 445 -3.16 -18.91 -2.36
C PRO A 445 -1.72 -19.39 -2.62
N SER A 446 -1.34 -20.62 -2.25
CA SER A 446 0.02 -21.15 -2.51
C SER A 446 0.38 -21.16 -4.00
N ASP A 447 -0.62 -21.23 -4.88
CA ASP A 447 -0.48 -21.16 -6.33
C ASP A 447 -0.30 -19.71 -6.86
N ILE A 448 -0.54 -18.70 -6.01
CA ILE A 448 -0.33 -17.26 -6.28
C ILE A 448 1.14 -16.90 -6.07
N TYR A 449 1.80 -17.50 -5.07
CA TYR A 449 3.18 -17.19 -4.69
C TYR A 449 4.24 -18.12 -5.30
N SER A 450 3.82 -19.16 -6.05
CA SER A 450 4.74 -20.08 -6.76
C SER A 450 5.50 -19.43 -7.93
N PHE A 451 5.26 -18.15 -8.25
CA PHE A 451 6.10 -17.35 -9.14
C PHE A 451 7.24 -16.65 -8.39
N SER A 452 8.25 -17.40 -7.98
CA SER A 452 9.56 -16.85 -7.63
C SER A 452 10.65 -17.90 -7.77
N SER A 453 11.43 -17.81 -8.86
CA SER A 453 12.86 -18.20 -8.91
C SER A 453 13.52 -18.05 -10.29
N SER A 454 12.79 -17.73 -11.36
CA SER A 454 13.42 -17.40 -12.64
C SER A 454 13.21 -15.93 -12.99
N PRO A 455 14.29 -15.12 -13.11
CA PRO A 455 14.20 -13.84 -13.80
C PRO A 455 13.58 -14.08 -15.18
N PRO A 456 12.78 -13.16 -15.71
CA PRO A 456 12.35 -13.26 -17.10
C PRO A 456 13.63 -13.34 -17.94
N THR A 457 13.88 -14.52 -18.53
CA THR A 457 14.88 -14.61 -19.57
C THR A 457 14.39 -13.65 -20.64
N ALA A 458 15.21 -12.63 -20.91
CA ALA A 458 14.99 -11.65 -21.95
C ALA A 458 14.34 -12.34 -23.14
N ALA A 459 13.17 -11.85 -23.54
CA ALA A 459 12.42 -12.38 -24.66
C ALA A 459 13.39 -12.68 -25.81
N LYS A 460 13.55 -13.95 -26.15
CA LYS A 460 14.22 -14.33 -27.40
C LYS A 460 13.46 -13.60 -28.51
N PRO A 461 14.14 -12.85 -29.39
CA PRO A 461 13.47 -12.20 -30.49
C PRO A 461 12.79 -13.26 -31.35
N VAL A 462 11.50 -13.05 -31.60
CA VAL A 462 10.71 -13.87 -32.52
C VAL A 462 11.37 -13.77 -33.90
N THR A 463 12.11 -14.79 -34.30
CA THR A 463 12.56 -14.99 -35.68
C THR A 463 11.35 -15.37 -36.53
N LYS A 464 10.94 -14.51 -37.46
CA LYS A 464 10.11 -14.91 -38.60
C LYS A 464 10.93 -15.79 -39.55
N PRO A 465 10.36 -16.86 -40.15
CA PRO A 465 11.04 -17.58 -41.21
C PRO A 465 10.97 -16.82 -42.55
N SER A 466 12.13 -16.78 -43.21
CA SER A 466 12.41 -16.68 -44.66
C SER A 466 11.89 -15.48 -45.47
N ASP A 467 12.80 -14.60 -45.89
CA ASP A 467 13.35 -14.66 -47.25
C ASP A 467 14.62 -13.80 -47.44
N VAL A 468 15.38 -14.19 -48.45
CA VAL A 468 16.79 -13.95 -48.78
C VAL A 468 17.12 -12.51 -49.23
N ALA A 469 18.25 -11.93 -48.77
CA ALA A 469 19.33 -11.34 -49.62
C ALA A 469 20.36 -10.43 -48.86
N THR A 470 21.64 -10.83 -48.94
CA THR A 470 22.87 -10.03 -49.16
C THR A 470 23.40 -8.97 -48.16
N PHE A 471 24.58 -9.28 -47.58
CA PHE A 471 25.81 -8.50 -47.28
C PHE A 471 25.78 -6.95 -47.21
N VAL A 472 26.42 -6.34 -46.20
CA VAL A 472 27.81 -5.78 -46.19
C VAL A 472 28.18 -5.18 -44.80
N ASP A 473 29.47 -5.34 -44.48
CA ASP A 473 30.41 -4.92 -43.41
C ASP A 473 30.31 -3.49 -42.79
N GLY A 474 30.87 -3.31 -41.57
CA GLY A 474 31.46 -2.03 -41.14
C GLY A 474 31.28 -1.53 -39.69
N ALA A 475 32.32 -1.73 -38.87
CA ALA A 475 32.93 -0.81 -37.87
C ALA A 475 32.27 -0.43 -36.52
N ALA A 476 33.02 -0.70 -35.44
CA ALA A 476 33.07 0.05 -34.16
C ALA A 476 34.19 1.16 -34.26
N PRO A 477 34.47 2.08 -33.28
CA PRO A 477 34.11 2.08 -31.85
C PRO A 477 33.83 3.46 -31.16
N SER A 478 33.60 3.40 -29.83
CA SER A 478 33.85 4.37 -28.73
C SER A 478 33.05 5.68 -28.64
N THR A 479 32.36 5.89 -27.52
CA THR A 479 32.81 6.74 -26.39
C THR A 479 31.93 6.52 -25.15
N GLU A 480 32.63 6.35 -24.03
CA GLU A 480 32.19 6.24 -22.64
C GLU A 480 31.82 7.63 -22.09
N LEU A 481 30.63 7.80 -21.53
CA LEU A 481 30.27 8.93 -20.67
C LEU A 481 29.29 8.48 -19.58
N ALA A 482 29.83 8.45 -18.36
CA ALA A 482 29.25 8.73 -17.05
C ALA A 482 27.79 8.32 -16.75
N GLU A 483 27.66 7.37 -15.82
CA GLU A 483 26.42 7.14 -15.07
C GLU A 483 26.16 8.28 -14.07
N PRO A 484 24.90 8.75 -13.93
CA PRO A 484 24.41 9.31 -12.70
C PRO A 484 23.72 8.21 -11.88
N ASN A 485 24.20 8.05 -10.65
CA ASN A 485 23.46 7.46 -9.54
C ASN A 485 22.08 8.14 -9.44
N ASP A 486 21.00 7.38 -9.53
CA ASP A 486 19.70 7.85 -9.05
C ASP A 486 19.02 6.79 -8.18
N SER A 487 18.85 7.16 -6.93
CA SER A 487 18.28 6.42 -5.82
C SER A 487 16.75 6.38 -5.88
N THR A 488 16.18 6.04 -7.04
CA THR A 488 14.72 6.00 -7.24
C THR A 488 14.14 4.62 -7.58
N GLU A 489 14.94 3.54 -7.60
CA GLU A 489 14.42 2.21 -7.95
C GLU A 489 13.74 1.44 -6.81
N THR A 490 13.88 1.85 -5.54
CA THR A 490 13.19 1.22 -4.40
C THR A 490 11.73 1.66 -4.22
N ALA A 491 11.29 2.75 -4.86
CA ALA A 491 9.87 3.15 -4.88
C ALA A 491 9.04 2.41 -5.95
N THR A 492 9.70 1.73 -6.89
CA THR A 492 9.03 1.05 -7.99
C THR A 492 8.57 -0.36 -7.66
N PHE A 493 9.20 -1.08 -6.72
CA PHE A 493 8.81 -2.47 -6.40
C PHE A 493 7.58 -2.58 -5.50
N ALA A 494 7.47 -1.75 -4.45
CA ALA A 494 6.27 -1.71 -3.61
C ALA A 494 5.03 -1.24 -4.41
N THR A 495 5.22 -0.27 -5.31
CA THR A 495 4.18 0.16 -6.24
C THR A 495 3.85 -0.93 -7.27
N PHE A 496 4.83 -1.74 -7.69
CA PHE A 496 4.62 -2.87 -8.61
C PHE A 496 3.97 -4.09 -7.94
N ALA A 497 4.21 -4.32 -6.65
CA ALA A 497 3.58 -5.37 -5.84
C ALA A 497 2.13 -5.01 -5.48
N LEU A 498 1.88 -3.76 -5.04
CA LEU A 498 0.54 -3.20 -4.89
C LEU A 498 -0.21 -3.11 -6.22
N GLN A 499 0.45 -2.73 -7.32
CA GLN A 499 -0.13 -2.79 -8.67
C GLN A 499 -0.37 -4.23 -9.10
N LYS A 500 0.47 -5.21 -8.76
CA LYS A 500 0.23 -6.62 -9.07
C LYS A 500 -0.86 -7.25 -8.22
N ARG A 501 -1.07 -6.82 -6.98
CA ARG A 501 -2.18 -7.26 -6.13
C ARG A 501 -3.49 -6.58 -6.49
N ALA A 502 -3.45 -5.28 -6.80
CA ALA A 502 -4.57 -4.57 -7.39
C ALA A 502 -4.89 -5.07 -8.82
N ALA A 503 -3.87 -5.54 -9.56
CA ALA A 503 -4.04 -6.21 -10.85
C ALA A 503 -4.49 -7.67 -10.71
N TRP A 504 -4.09 -8.35 -9.65
CA TRP A 504 -4.57 -9.69 -9.32
C TRP A 504 -6.05 -9.60 -8.92
N LEU A 505 -6.47 -8.65 -8.08
CA LEU A 505 -7.89 -8.51 -7.75
C LEU A 505 -8.70 -7.86 -8.88
N GLY A 506 -8.11 -6.99 -9.72
CA GLY A 506 -8.85 -6.15 -10.67
C GLY A 506 -8.25 -5.78 -12.04
N ASP A 507 -7.19 -6.42 -12.53
CA ASP A 507 -6.67 -6.18 -13.88
C ASP A 507 -7.21 -7.21 -14.89
N PRO A 508 -7.99 -6.78 -15.90
CA PRO A 508 -8.44 -7.63 -17.00
C PRO A 508 -7.30 -8.31 -17.79
N ALA A 509 -6.06 -7.83 -17.72
CA ALA A 509 -4.90 -8.38 -18.44
C ALA A 509 -4.31 -9.65 -17.82
N VAL A 510 -4.60 -9.96 -16.54
CA VAL A 510 -4.13 -11.17 -15.83
C VAL A 510 -5.18 -12.28 -15.81
N GLN A 511 -6.46 -11.94 -16.08
CA GLN A 511 -7.52 -12.94 -16.29
C GLN A 511 -7.23 -13.99 -17.39
N PRO A 512 -6.55 -13.67 -18.52
CA PRO A 512 -6.19 -14.64 -19.54
C PRO A 512 -5.20 -15.72 -19.07
N ASP A 513 -4.21 -15.38 -18.25
CA ASP A 513 -3.25 -16.36 -17.70
C ASP A 513 -3.90 -17.28 -16.67
N ARG A 514 -4.89 -16.76 -15.91
CA ARG A 514 -5.75 -17.55 -15.02
C ARG A 514 -6.68 -18.48 -15.77
N LEU A 515 -7.28 -17.98 -16.85
CA LEU A 515 -8.07 -18.79 -17.75
C LEU A 515 -7.21 -19.90 -18.36
N ALA A 516 -5.95 -19.62 -18.71
CA ALA A 516 -5.01 -20.63 -19.20
C ALA A 516 -4.73 -21.73 -18.17
N LYS A 517 -4.39 -21.39 -16.91
CA LYS A 517 -4.20 -22.40 -15.84
C LYS A 517 -5.48 -23.18 -15.52
N ARG A 518 -6.65 -22.52 -15.50
CA ARG A 518 -7.95 -23.20 -15.35
C ARG A 518 -8.22 -24.14 -16.50
N ASN A 519 -7.93 -23.73 -17.73
CA ASN A 519 -8.05 -24.58 -18.92
C ASN A 519 -7.05 -25.74 -18.88
N GLU A 520 -5.85 -25.57 -18.30
CA GLU A 520 -4.89 -26.66 -18.07
C GLU A 520 -5.41 -27.69 -17.05
N ARG A 521 -6.01 -27.25 -15.93
CA ARG A 521 -6.66 -28.14 -14.96
C ARG A 521 -7.87 -28.87 -15.54
N GLN A 522 -8.68 -28.17 -16.35
CA GLN A 522 -9.77 -28.77 -17.13
C GLN A 522 -9.27 -29.77 -18.18
N ALA A 523 -8.07 -29.56 -18.75
CA ALA A 523 -7.46 -30.46 -19.71
C ALA A 523 -6.81 -31.69 -19.07
N SER A 524 -6.24 -31.56 -17.86
CA SER A 524 -5.62 -32.68 -17.14
C SER A 524 -6.63 -33.64 -16.49
N ASN A 525 -7.81 -33.14 -16.11
CA ASN A 525 -8.90 -33.94 -15.52
C ASN A 525 -9.94 -34.44 -16.55
N HIS A 526 -9.62 -34.43 -17.84
CA HIS A 526 -10.51 -34.97 -18.88
C HIS A 526 -10.64 -36.51 -18.84
N GLU A 527 -9.84 -37.18 -18.00
CA GLU A 527 -10.19 -38.52 -17.52
C GLU A 527 -11.04 -38.35 -16.26
N LEU A 528 -12.37 -38.42 -16.43
CA LEU A 528 -13.28 -38.71 -15.31
C LEU A 528 -12.66 -39.86 -14.52
N ASP A 529 -12.48 -39.69 -13.21
CA ASP A 529 -12.03 -40.78 -12.35
C ASP A 529 -12.94 -42.00 -12.60
N PRO A 530 -12.42 -43.09 -13.19
CA PRO A 530 -13.23 -44.25 -13.56
C PRO A 530 -13.91 -44.86 -12.33
N GLU A 531 -13.33 -44.73 -11.13
CA GLU A 531 -13.91 -45.27 -9.90
C GLU A 531 -15.16 -44.49 -9.46
N LEU A 532 -15.22 -43.17 -9.72
CA LEU A 532 -16.41 -42.34 -9.44
C LEU A 532 -17.54 -42.56 -10.46
N VAL A 533 -17.21 -42.92 -11.70
CA VAL A 533 -18.19 -43.24 -12.74
C VAL A 533 -18.75 -44.66 -12.57
N ASP A 534 -17.89 -45.64 -12.25
CA ASP A 534 -18.30 -47.05 -12.10
C ASP A 534 -19.08 -47.30 -10.80
N ALA A 535 -18.72 -46.65 -9.68
CA ALA A 535 -19.48 -46.76 -8.43
C ALA A 535 -20.91 -46.17 -8.54
N PHE A 536 -21.15 -45.26 -9.50
CA PHE A 536 -22.45 -44.63 -9.73
C PHE A 536 -23.31 -45.38 -10.75
N LEU A 537 -22.72 -45.95 -11.80
CA LEU A 537 -23.45 -46.78 -12.76
C LEU A 537 -24.04 -48.05 -12.13
N GLU A 538 -23.39 -48.62 -11.10
CA GLU A 538 -23.95 -49.76 -10.36
C GLU A 538 -25.20 -49.40 -9.54
N LEU A 539 -25.39 -48.14 -9.15
CA LEU A 539 -26.55 -47.69 -8.35
C LEU A 539 -27.77 -47.32 -9.21
N GLU A 540 -27.58 -46.90 -10.45
CA GLU A 540 -28.68 -46.59 -11.39
C GLU A 540 -29.20 -47.81 -12.16
N LEU A 541 -28.45 -48.90 -12.21
CA LEU A 541 -28.87 -50.13 -12.92
C LEU A 541 -29.89 -51.00 -12.16
N ASP A 542 -30.19 -50.74 -10.88
CA ASP A 542 -31.14 -51.55 -10.11
C ASP A 542 -32.63 -51.19 -10.38
N HIS A 543 -32.91 -50.12 -11.12
CA HIS A 543 -34.28 -49.67 -11.37
C HIS A 543 -34.73 -49.89 -12.83
N THR A 544 -34.49 -51.08 -13.38
CA THR A 544 -35.24 -51.53 -14.57
C THR A 544 -36.68 -51.91 -14.17
N ARG A 545 -37.65 -51.00 -14.33
CA ARG A 545 -39.05 -51.37 -14.59
C ARG A 545 -39.67 -50.51 -15.69
N PRO A 546 -40.51 -51.10 -16.56
CA PRO A 546 -40.75 -50.59 -17.89
C PRO A 546 -41.85 -49.53 -17.91
N PHE A 547 -41.68 -48.58 -18.83
CA PHE A 547 -42.70 -47.64 -19.28
C PHE A 547 -44.03 -48.35 -19.58
N ILE A 548 -45.12 -47.85 -19.01
CA ILE A 548 -46.46 -48.00 -19.58
C ILE A 548 -46.97 -46.60 -19.92
N SER A 549 -47.43 -46.49 -21.17
CA SER A 549 -47.91 -45.32 -21.92
C SER A 549 -48.87 -44.39 -21.20
#